data_AF-A0A845ZG89-F1
#
_entry.id   AF-A0A845ZG89-F1
#
_cell.length_a   1.000
_cell.length_b   1.000
_cell.length_c   1.000
_cell.angle_alpha   90.00
_cell.angle_beta   90.00
_cell.angle_gamma   90.00
#
_symmetry.space_group_name_H-M   'P 1'
#
loop_
_entity.id
_entity.type
_entity.pdbx_description
1 polymer ?
#
loop_
_entity_poly.entity_id
_entity_poly.type
_entity_poly.pdbx_seq_one_letter_code
_entity_poly.pdbx_strand_id
1 'polypeptide(L)'
;MSQPDGARVVTPTAIVTIQDDDTPSLLIEKRASITRSTRPTQVEYTLIVTNNNGITVTNLFITDTVPPGATYLSGGTVLTNPSDNVAWSVANLGAGQGVQVRFIVTASQTITNQHYRATADSGLVAVGQIPIVTTINEEVLLFPQLTISKHGPTRVRLGEHITYTLTITNQGVMTATNLHIRDQLPNRAHYITGGTLVDGVAQWTIATLPPGDVIKVVWVITATETLTSADYSVTADGNLHLQRTEAITTWVIGNPVLALLTPINGVILETARPTFQWQVTDSGWTIDYYRFEVESDVSAQMLITMTQTSYTPSVDWDDGAR
;
A
#
# COMPACT_ATOMS: atom_id res chain seq x y z
N MET A 1 7.17 13.31 2.60
CA MET A 1 6.11 12.30 2.79
C MET A 1 4.81 13.04 3.10
N SER A 2 4.04 13.39 2.08
CA SER A 2 2.68 13.89 2.27
C SER A 2 1.76 12.67 2.38
N GLN A 3 1.18 12.50 3.55
CA GLN A 3 0.10 11.55 3.84
C GLN A 3 -1.01 11.70 2.78
N PRO A 4 -1.61 10.63 2.26
CA PRO A 4 -2.80 10.77 1.42
C PRO A 4 -3.90 11.36 2.30
N ASP A 5 -4.43 12.51 1.89
CA ASP A 5 -5.53 13.21 2.55
C ASP A 5 -6.64 12.21 2.88
N GLY A 6 -6.80 11.94 4.17
CA GLY A 6 -7.99 11.27 4.66
C GLY A 6 -9.18 12.07 4.17
N ALA A 7 -10.11 11.40 3.49
CA ALA A 7 -11.35 12.01 3.01
C ALA A 7 -11.93 12.88 4.12
N ARG A 8 -11.84 14.21 3.94
CA ARG A 8 -12.36 15.15 4.91
C ARG A 8 -13.86 14.94 4.92
N VAL A 9 -14.36 14.34 5.99
CA VAL A 9 -15.79 14.28 6.31
C VAL A 9 -16.21 15.73 6.60
N VAL A 10 -16.44 16.51 5.56
CA VAL A 10 -17.12 17.78 5.68
C VAL A 10 -18.59 17.40 5.73
N THR A 11 -19.19 17.38 6.93
CA THR A 11 -20.64 17.25 7.09
C THR A 11 -21.26 18.51 6.50
N PRO A 12 -21.80 18.50 5.27
CA PRO A 12 -22.37 19.69 4.69
C PRO A 12 -23.75 19.86 5.32
N THR A 13 -23.86 20.87 6.16
CA THR A 13 -25.12 21.29 6.75
C THR A 13 -25.82 22.20 5.74
N ALA A 14 -26.77 21.66 4.98
CA ALA A 14 -27.78 22.50 4.35
C ALA A 14 -28.82 22.82 5.43
N ILE A 15 -28.84 24.06 5.93
CA ILE A 15 -29.92 24.57 6.78
C ILE A 15 -30.91 25.24 5.85
N VAL A 16 -32.16 24.80 5.89
CA VAL A 16 -33.26 25.44 5.18
C VAL A 16 -34.22 25.96 6.23
N THR A 17 -34.16 27.25 6.50
CA THR A 17 -35.19 27.97 7.25
C THR A 17 -36.26 28.39 6.25
N ILE A 18 -37.43 27.75 6.29
CA ILE A 18 -38.63 28.30 5.65
C ILE A 18 -39.28 29.16 6.75
N GLN A 19 -38.99 30.46 6.75
CA GLN A 19 -39.83 31.42 7.47
C GLN A 19 -40.97 31.80 6.54
N ASP A 20 -42.14 31.20 6.78
CA ASP A 20 -43.39 31.89 6.49
C ASP A 20 -43.90 32.46 7.80
N ASP A 21 -44.23 33.74 7.75
CA ASP A 21 -44.57 34.62 8.86
C ASP A 21 -45.85 34.10 9.55
N ASP A 22 -45.77 33.91 10.87
CA ASP A 22 -46.90 33.75 11.81
C ASP A 22 -48.01 32.69 11.54
N THR A 23 -47.73 31.60 10.81
CA THR A 23 -48.65 30.44 10.73
C THR A 23 -48.14 29.20 11.47
N PRO A 24 -49.02 28.43 12.14
CA PRO A 24 -48.67 27.12 12.68
C PRO A 24 -48.09 26.25 11.55
N SER A 25 -46.81 25.90 11.65
CA SER A 25 -46.07 25.22 10.58
C SER A 25 -45.32 23.97 11.05
N LEU A 26 -45.26 22.99 10.14
CA LEU A 26 -44.27 21.91 10.19
C LEU A 26 -43.05 22.37 9.40
N LEU A 27 -41.85 22.15 9.94
CA LEU A 27 -40.58 22.34 9.22
C LEU A 27 -39.98 20.98 8.88
N ILE A 28 -39.40 20.84 7.69
CA ILE A 28 -38.65 19.65 7.29
C ILE A 28 -37.27 20.03 6.73
N GLU A 29 -36.22 19.54 7.38
CA GLU A 29 -34.83 19.66 6.93
C GLU A 29 -34.31 18.32 6.45
N LYS A 30 -33.38 18.34 5.50
CA LYS A 30 -32.70 17.14 5.00
C LYS A 30 -31.19 17.35 4.95
N ARG A 31 -30.44 16.30 5.28
CA ARG A 31 -28.96 16.25 5.28
C ARG A 31 -28.50 14.96 4.62
N ALA A 32 -27.29 14.97 4.06
CA ALA A 32 -26.58 13.78 3.61
C ALA A 32 -25.26 13.63 4.37
N SER A 33 -24.86 12.39 4.65
CA SER A 33 -23.58 12.10 5.31
C SER A 33 -22.36 12.48 4.45
N ILE A 34 -22.52 12.48 3.13
CA ILE A 34 -21.46 12.77 2.16
C ILE A 34 -22.04 13.41 0.90
N THR A 35 -21.40 14.47 0.39
CA THR A 35 -21.78 15.13 -0.88
C THR A 35 -20.71 15.00 -1.96
N ARG A 36 -19.54 14.42 -1.66
CA ARG A 36 -18.51 14.14 -2.66
C ARG A 36 -17.69 12.91 -2.31
N SER A 37 -17.50 12.00 -3.27
CA SER A 37 -16.62 10.83 -3.15
C SER A 37 -15.88 10.57 -4.47
N THR A 38 -14.74 9.91 -4.40
CA THR A 38 -13.96 9.47 -5.57
C THR A 38 -14.17 8.00 -5.94
N ARG A 39 -15.00 7.30 -5.18
CA ARG A 39 -15.33 5.88 -5.35
C ARG A 39 -16.80 5.63 -5.01
N PRO A 40 -17.39 4.50 -5.45
CA PRO A 40 -18.71 4.08 -4.98
C PRO A 40 -18.79 4.09 -3.46
N THR A 41 -19.85 4.67 -2.90
CA THR A 41 -20.00 4.89 -1.45
C THR A 41 -21.43 4.69 -0.98
N GLN A 42 -21.61 4.46 0.31
CA GLN A 42 -22.91 4.60 0.97
C GLN A 42 -23.18 6.07 1.31
N VAL A 43 -24.42 6.49 1.12
CA VAL A 43 -24.92 7.83 1.47
C VAL A 43 -26.07 7.64 2.44
N GLU A 44 -25.94 8.19 3.65
CA GLU A 44 -27.03 8.24 4.63
C GLU A 44 -27.73 9.58 4.51
N TYR A 45 -29.03 9.55 4.25
CA TYR A 45 -29.88 10.73 4.29
C TYR A 45 -30.59 10.80 5.63
N THR A 46 -30.55 11.97 6.24
CA THR A 46 -31.24 12.28 7.51
C THR A 46 -32.29 13.35 7.26
N LEU A 47 -33.53 13.08 7.63
CA LEU A 47 -34.62 14.05 7.65
C LEU A 47 -34.96 14.44 9.08
N ILE A 48 -35.16 15.72 9.33
CA ILE A 48 -35.56 16.28 10.62
C ILE A 48 -36.86 17.02 10.42
N VAL A 49 -37.92 16.59 11.10
CA VAL A 49 -39.23 17.26 11.07
C VAL A 49 -39.47 17.92 12.42
N THR A 50 -39.74 19.22 12.43
CA THR A 50 -40.00 20.01 13.65
C THR A 50 -41.44 20.50 13.67
N ASN A 51 -42.12 20.28 14.80
CA ASN A 51 -43.44 20.81 15.06
C ASN A 51 -43.32 22.20 15.70
N ASN A 52 -43.40 23.26 14.89
CA ASN A 52 -43.44 24.63 15.39
C ASN A 52 -44.86 25.09 15.72
N ASN A 53 -45.85 24.19 15.65
CA ASN A 53 -47.20 24.46 16.08
C ASN A 53 -47.25 24.45 17.62
N GLY A 54 -48.10 25.30 18.20
CA GLY A 54 -48.38 25.30 19.64
C GLY A 54 -49.17 24.10 20.15
N ILE A 55 -49.47 23.12 19.29
CA ILE A 55 -50.26 21.92 19.59
C ILE A 55 -49.55 20.65 19.09
N THR A 56 -49.88 19.51 19.68
CA THR A 56 -49.41 18.19 19.22
C THR A 56 -49.95 17.86 17.84
N VAL A 57 -49.07 17.40 16.95
CA VAL A 57 -49.42 16.87 15.63
C VAL A 57 -49.58 15.35 15.73
N THR A 58 -50.67 14.82 15.19
CA THR A 58 -50.99 13.38 15.20
C THR A 58 -50.82 12.76 13.83
N ASN A 59 -50.46 11.47 13.79
CA ASN A 59 -50.30 10.66 12.58
C ASN A 59 -49.42 11.33 11.51
N LEU A 60 -48.24 11.78 11.94
CA LEU A 60 -47.25 12.37 11.06
C LEU A 60 -46.66 11.30 10.15
N PHE A 61 -46.82 11.48 8.85
CA PHE A 61 -46.33 10.62 7.79
C PHE A 61 -45.23 11.32 7.00
N ILE A 62 -44.00 10.81 7.10
CA ILE A 62 -42.80 11.36 6.47
C ILE A 62 -42.43 10.47 5.29
N THR A 63 -42.10 11.08 4.15
CA THR A 63 -41.73 10.40 2.91
C THR A 63 -40.53 11.07 2.26
N ASP A 64 -39.71 10.26 1.59
CA ASP A 64 -38.57 10.71 0.78
C ASP A 64 -38.42 9.80 -0.44
N THR A 65 -38.07 10.36 -1.58
CA THR A 65 -37.83 9.57 -2.80
C THR A 65 -36.38 9.12 -2.87
N VAL A 66 -36.15 7.81 -3.03
CA VAL A 66 -34.83 7.23 -3.29
C VAL A 66 -34.26 7.88 -4.56
N PRO A 67 -33.03 8.44 -4.52
CA PRO A 67 -32.45 9.11 -5.68
C PRO A 67 -32.36 8.19 -6.91
N PRO A 68 -32.74 8.65 -8.11
CA PRO A 68 -32.51 7.88 -9.33
C PRO A 68 -31.03 7.49 -9.49
N GLY A 69 -30.78 6.23 -9.86
CA GLY A 69 -29.43 5.69 -10.01
C GLY A 69 -28.76 5.26 -8.70
N ALA A 70 -29.40 5.48 -7.54
CA ALA A 70 -28.96 4.88 -6.28
C ALA A 70 -29.59 3.51 -6.07
N THR A 71 -28.92 2.64 -5.31
CA THR A 71 -29.54 1.38 -4.82
C THR A 71 -29.91 1.56 -3.35
N TYR A 72 -31.19 1.39 -3.02
CA TYR A 72 -31.66 1.45 -1.63
C TYR A 72 -31.05 0.29 -0.82
N LEU A 73 -30.58 0.60 0.39
CA LEU A 73 -29.98 -0.37 1.29
C LEU A 73 -30.82 -0.61 2.53
N SER A 74 -31.17 0.44 3.28
CA SER A 74 -31.90 0.31 4.55
C SER A 74 -32.53 1.61 5.05
N GLY A 75 -33.44 1.50 6.02
CA GLY A 75 -34.06 2.62 6.73
C GLY A 75 -35.42 3.05 6.18
N GLY A 76 -36.43 3.06 7.06
CA GLY A 76 -37.81 3.34 6.67
C GLY A 76 -38.50 2.17 5.98
N THR A 77 -39.78 2.35 5.67
CA THR A 77 -40.59 1.39 4.93
C THR A 77 -40.59 1.79 3.46
N VAL A 78 -40.17 0.90 2.56
CA VAL A 78 -40.23 1.13 1.12
C VAL A 78 -41.69 1.03 0.66
N LEU A 79 -42.19 2.07 0.01
CA LEU A 79 -43.52 2.12 -0.58
C LEU A 79 -43.52 1.48 -1.96
N THR A 80 -44.59 0.75 -2.25
CA THR A 80 -44.81 0.15 -3.58
C THR A 80 -45.62 1.07 -4.51
N ASN A 81 -46.24 2.13 -3.98
CA ASN A 81 -46.99 3.11 -4.74
C ASN A 81 -47.04 4.49 -4.01
N PRO A 82 -46.42 5.55 -4.57
CA PRO A 82 -45.47 5.49 -5.68
C PRO A 82 -44.29 4.59 -5.30
N SER A 83 -43.78 3.81 -6.26
CA SER A 83 -42.54 3.06 -6.07
C SER A 83 -41.40 4.02 -5.77
N ASP A 84 -40.36 3.53 -5.09
CA ASP A 84 -39.12 4.27 -4.82
C ASP A 84 -39.24 5.39 -3.76
N ASN A 85 -40.33 5.42 -2.99
CA ASN A 85 -40.39 6.22 -1.77
C ASN A 85 -40.06 5.38 -0.54
N VAL A 86 -39.35 5.98 0.42
CA VAL A 86 -39.19 5.47 1.78
C VAL A 86 -40.05 6.30 2.72
N ALA A 87 -40.65 5.65 3.73
CA ALA A 87 -41.62 6.28 4.60
C ALA A 87 -41.46 5.94 6.08
N TRP A 88 -41.92 6.85 6.93
CA TRP A 88 -41.99 6.70 8.39
C TRP A 88 -43.31 7.25 8.91
N SER A 89 -43.87 6.58 9.93
CA SER A 89 -45.06 7.05 10.64
C SER A 89 -44.70 7.36 12.08
N VAL A 90 -45.11 8.54 12.54
CA VAL A 90 -44.92 9.01 13.92
C VAL A 90 -46.31 9.32 14.48
N ALA A 91 -46.73 8.56 15.50
CA ALA A 91 -48.09 8.66 16.03
C ALA A 91 -48.41 10.06 16.56
N ASN A 92 -47.47 10.67 17.29
CA ASN A 92 -47.62 12.00 17.87
C ASN A 92 -46.27 12.74 17.86
N LEU A 93 -46.29 14.02 17.50
CA LEU A 93 -45.16 14.93 17.64
C LEU A 93 -45.62 16.16 18.45
N GLY A 94 -45.17 16.26 19.70
CA GLY A 94 -45.58 17.33 20.62
C GLY A 94 -45.19 18.74 20.15
N ALA A 95 -45.82 19.77 20.70
CA ALA A 95 -45.49 21.17 20.39
C ALA A 95 -44.01 21.47 20.69
N GLY A 96 -43.31 22.10 19.74
CA GLY A 96 -41.87 22.41 19.82
C GLY A 96 -40.93 21.20 19.70
N GLN A 97 -41.43 19.98 19.49
CA GLN A 97 -40.61 18.77 19.36
C GLN A 97 -40.14 18.56 17.91
N GLY A 98 -38.98 17.91 17.78
CA GLY A 98 -38.46 17.42 16.50
C GLY A 98 -38.35 15.90 16.48
N VAL A 99 -38.50 15.30 15.30
CA VAL A 99 -38.21 13.88 15.05
C VAL A 99 -37.20 13.75 13.93
N GLN A 100 -36.27 12.80 14.09
CA GLN A 100 -35.26 12.49 13.09
C GLN A 100 -35.48 11.09 12.53
N VAL A 101 -35.44 10.96 11.20
CA VAL A 101 -35.52 9.68 10.48
C VAL A 101 -34.41 9.59 9.44
N ARG A 102 -34.03 8.37 9.05
CA ARG A 102 -32.88 8.13 8.17
C ARG A 102 -33.07 6.94 7.24
N PHE A 103 -32.44 7.03 6.07
CA PHE A 103 -32.26 5.91 5.15
C PHE A 103 -30.90 5.95 4.47
N ILE A 104 -30.43 4.79 4.01
CA ILE A 104 -29.12 4.59 3.40
C ILE A 104 -29.29 4.06 1.98
N VAL A 105 -28.50 4.60 1.06
CA VAL A 105 -28.39 4.13 -0.32
C VAL A 105 -26.92 3.90 -0.68
N THR A 106 -26.64 3.09 -1.69
CA THR A 106 -25.33 3.06 -2.36
C THR A 106 -25.38 3.88 -3.64
N ALA A 107 -24.30 4.62 -3.90
CA ALA A 107 -24.12 5.46 -5.08
C ALA A 107 -22.80 5.11 -5.78
N SER A 108 -22.88 4.72 -7.05
CA SER A 108 -21.71 4.49 -7.94
C SER A 108 -21.52 5.62 -8.96
N GLN A 109 -22.43 6.57 -9.00
CA GLN A 109 -22.43 7.74 -9.87
C GLN A 109 -23.02 8.94 -9.12
N THR A 110 -22.94 10.14 -9.69
CA THR A 110 -23.60 11.31 -9.12
C THR A 110 -25.10 11.08 -8.99
N ILE A 111 -25.62 11.30 -7.78
CA ILE A 111 -27.04 11.18 -7.45
C ILE A 111 -27.57 12.48 -6.86
N THR A 112 -28.84 12.76 -7.11
CA THR A 112 -29.54 13.94 -6.58
C THR A 112 -30.79 13.47 -5.84
N ASN A 113 -30.88 13.81 -4.56
CA ASN A 113 -32.10 13.65 -3.80
C ASN A 113 -32.81 15.00 -3.69
N GLN A 114 -34.10 15.07 -4.01
CA GLN A 114 -34.81 16.35 -4.06
C GLN A 114 -36.20 16.34 -3.41
N HIS A 115 -36.90 15.20 -3.40
CA HIS A 115 -38.32 15.19 -3.04
C HIS A 115 -38.52 14.53 -1.66
N TYR A 116 -38.79 15.37 -0.66
CA TYR A 116 -39.07 14.92 0.70
C TYR A 116 -40.22 15.72 1.31
N ARG A 117 -41.04 15.06 2.12
CA ARG A 117 -42.33 15.59 2.57
C ARG A 117 -42.77 15.00 3.90
N ALA A 118 -43.41 15.81 4.73
CA ALA A 118 -44.15 15.37 5.90
C ALA A 118 -45.61 15.84 5.82
N THR A 119 -46.54 14.97 6.23
CA THR A 119 -47.98 15.26 6.33
C THR A 119 -48.51 14.84 7.67
N ALA A 120 -49.54 15.53 8.17
CA ALA A 120 -50.29 15.12 9.33
C ALA A 120 -51.79 15.03 9.05
N ASP A 121 -52.54 14.36 9.93
CA ASP A 121 -54.00 14.25 9.86
C ASP A 121 -54.72 15.60 9.96
N SER A 122 -54.10 16.57 10.63
CA SER A 122 -54.61 17.95 10.68
C SER A 122 -54.61 18.66 9.33
N GLY A 123 -54.03 18.03 8.28
CA GLY A 123 -53.83 18.64 6.97
C GLY A 123 -52.55 19.45 6.85
N LEU A 124 -51.74 19.56 7.92
CA LEU A 124 -50.44 20.22 7.87
C LEU A 124 -49.49 19.49 6.93
N VAL A 125 -48.76 20.26 6.12
CA VAL A 125 -47.80 19.74 5.15
C VAL A 125 -46.49 20.53 5.25
N ALA A 126 -45.37 19.81 5.29
CA ALA A 126 -44.05 20.37 5.02
C ALA A 126 -43.47 19.68 3.78
N VAL A 127 -43.03 20.45 2.79
CA VAL A 127 -42.38 19.93 1.58
C VAL A 127 -41.01 20.55 1.45
N GLY A 128 -40.00 19.73 1.19
CA GLY A 128 -38.70 20.21 0.75
C GLY A 128 -38.39 19.75 -0.67
N GLN A 129 -37.83 20.66 -1.44
CA GLN A 129 -37.51 20.52 -2.87
C GLN A 129 -36.08 20.95 -3.19
N ILE A 130 -35.27 21.26 -2.18
CA ILE A 130 -33.88 21.69 -2.38
C ILE A 130 -33.05 20.42 -2.65
N PRO A 131 -32.41 20.33 -3.83
CA PRO A 131 -31.65 19.16 -4.19
C PRO A 131 -30.39 19.03 -3.33
N ILE A 132 -30.17 17.85 -2.75
CA ILE A 132 -28.90 17.44 -2.17
C ILE A 132 -28.20 16.53 -3.18
N VAL A 133 -27.09 17.04 -3.73
CA VAL A 133 -26.29 16.34 -4.73
C VAL A 133 -25.11 15.66 -4.05
N THR A 134 -24.97 14.36 -4.27
CA THR A 134 -23.76 13.61 -3.93
C THR A 134 -23.01 13.29 -5.22
N THR A 135 -21.89 13.96 -5.43
CA THR A 135 -21.07 13.81 -6.63
C THR A 135 -20.08 12.65 -6.45
N ILE A 136 -20.09 11.69 -7.37
CA ILE A 136 -19.09 10.62 -7.45
C ILE A 136 -18.20 10.93 -8.66
N ASN A 137 -17.02 11.47 -8.40
CA ASN A 137 -16.03 11.76 -9.43
C ASN A 137 -14.88 10.76 -9.26
N GLU A 138 -14.86 9.69 -10.04
CA GLU A 138 -13.65 8.88 -10.12
C GLU A 138 -12.50 9.78 -10.60
N GLU A 139 -11.58 10.11 -9.69
CA GLU A 139 -10.31 10.74 -10.09
C GLU A 139 -9.51 9.67 -10.82
N VAL A 140 -9.76 9.54 -12.12
CA VAL A 140 -8.87 8.79 -13.00
C VAL A 140 -7.62 9.65 -13.14
N LEU A 141 -6.54 9.22 -12.50
CA LEU A 141 -5.23 9.84 -12.69
C LEU A 141 -4.78 9.57 -14.13
N LEU A 142 -5.01 10.53 -15.02
CA LEU A 142 -4.63 10.47 -16.44
C LEU A 142 -3.14 10.77 -16.62
N PHE A 143 -2.29 10.05 -15.90
CA PHE A 143 -0.85 10.08 -16.05
C PHE A 143 -0.27 8.67 -15.82
N PRO A 144 0.92 8.37 -16.36
CA PRO A 144 1.57 7.08 -16.12
C PRO A 144 1.88 6.91 -14.63
N GLN A 145 1.70 5.70 -14.10
CA GLN A 145 2.07 5.40 -12.72
C GLN A 145 3.17 4.35 -12.72
N LEU A 146 4.42 4.81 -12.60
CA LEU A 146 5.57 3.92 -12.64
C LEU A 146 5.87 3.33 -11.26
N THR A 147 6.41 2.12 -11.27
CA THR A 147 7.12 1.52 -10.13
C THR A 147 8.47 1.04 -10.61
N ILE A 148 9.45 0.99 -9.71
CA ILE A 148 10.78 0.45 -9.98
C ILE A 148 11.21 -0.40 -8.79
N SER A 149 11.71 -1.60 -9.06
CA SER A 149 12.33 -2.48 -8.07
C SER A 149 13.66 -3.01 -8.61
N LYS A 150 14.53 -3.41 -7.71
CA LYS A 150 15.83 -3.99 -8.04
C LYS A 150 16.01 -5.32 -7.33
N HIS A 151 16.61 -6.28 -8.03
CA HIS A 151 16.94 -7.60 -7.50
C HIS A 151 18.35 -8.02 -7.92
N GLY A 152 19.02 -8.78 -7.06
CA GLY A 152 20.32 -9.40 -7.32
C GLY A 152 20.57 -10.58 -6.39
N PRO A 153 21.67 -11.32 -6.57
CA PRO A 153 22.00 -12.45 -5.72
C PRO A 153 22.35 -12.01 -4.30
N THR A 154 22.00 -12.83 -3.31
CA THR A 154 22.36 -12.60 -1.90
C THR A 154 23.79 -13.04 -1.58
N ARG A 155 24.32 -14.01 -2.31
CA ARG A 155 25.68 -14.57 -2.17
C ARG A 155 26.27 -14.89 -3.54
N VAL A 156 27.58 -14.65 -3.72
CA VAL A 156 28.39 -15.07 -4.87
C VAL A 156 29.78 -15.49 -4.40
N ARG A 157 30.51 -16.29 -5.19
CA ARG A 157 31.93 -16.55 -4.89
C ARG A 157 32.81 -15.42 -5.41
N LEU A 158 33.98 -15.28 -4.80
CA LEU A 158 35.02 -14.36 -5.24
C LEU A 158 35.31 -14.54 -6.73
N GLY A 159 35.19 -13.45 -7.49
CA GLY A 159 35.43 -13.43 -8.94
C GLY A 159 34.26 -13.88 -9.81
N GLU A 160 33.14 -14.35 -9.23
CA GLU A 160 31.92 -14.63 -9.99
C GLU A 160 31.20 -13.33 -10.39
N HIS A 161 30.42 -13.42 -11.46
CA HIS A 161 29.57 -12.32 -11.93
C HIS A 161 28.36 -12.11 -11.02
N ILE A 162 28.11 -10.87 -10.62
CA ILE A 162 26.90 -10.42 -9.94
C ILE A 162 26.00 -9.78 -10.99
N THR A 163 24.80 -10.33 -11.18
CA THR A 163 23.79 -9.75 -12.10
C THR A 163 22.71 -9.04 -11.30
N TYR A 164 22.54 -7.75 -11.52
CA TYR A 164 21.42 -6.98 -11.00
C TYR A 164 20.38 -6.76 -12.09
N THR A 165 19.11 -6.90 -11.71
CA THR A 165 17.94 -6.66 -12.58
C THR A 165 17.08 -5.57 -11.97
N LEU A 166 16.80 -4.53 -12.74
CA LEU A 166 15.80 -3.52 -12.41
C LEU A 166 14.53 -3.82 -13.18
N THR A 167 13.40 -3.88 -12.48
CA THR A 167 12.08 -4.09 -13.06
C THR A 167 11.29 -2.81 -12.95
N ILE A 168 10.80 -2.30 -14.08
CA ILE A 168 9.97 -1.10 -14.14
C ILE A 168 8.59 -1.51 -14.68
N THR A 169 7.54 -1.12 -13.97
CA THR A 169 6.15 -1.43 -14.34
C THR A 169 5.34 -0.14 -14.44
N ASN A 170 4.52 -0.01 -15.49
CA ASN A 170 3.53 1.05 -15.57
C ASN A 170 2.17 0.54 -15.10
N GLN A 171 1.77 0.90 -13.88
CA GLN A 171 0.49 0.57 -13.27
C GLN A 171 -0.62 1.59 -13.59
N GLY A 172 -0.28 2.66 -14.30
CA GLY A 172 -1.22 3.71 -14.67
C GLY A 172 -2.03 3.34 -15.92
N VAL A 173 -2.98 4.21 -16.27
CA VAL A 173 -3.84 4.05 -17.45
C VAL A 173 -3.30 4.74 -18.70
N MET A 174 -2.17 5.43 -18.59
CA MET A 174 -1.51 6.16 -19.69
C MET A 174 -0.09 5.63 -19.95
N THR A 175 0.34 5.61 -21.20
CA THR A 175 1.70 5.23 -21.62
C THR A 175 2.75 6.20 -21.07
N ALA A 176 3.80 5.70 -20.42
CA ALA A 176 4.98 6.50 -20.08
C ALA A 176 5.90 6.63 -21.29
N THR A 177 6.50 7.81 -21.49
CA THR A 177 7.40 8.10 -22.61
C THR A 177 8.75 8.62 -22.13
N ASN A 178 9.80 8.41 -22.94
CA ASN A 178 11.17 8.86 -22.70
C ASN A 178 11.73 8.47 -21.32
N LEU A 179 11.57 7.20 -20.96
CA LEU A 179 12.04 6.71 -19.66
C LEU A 179 13.58 6.71 -19.64
N HIS A 180 14.17 7.25 -18.59
CA HIS A 180 15.59 7.22 -18.32
C HIS A 180 15.81 6.51 -16.99
N ILE A 181 16.42 5.33 -17.05
CA ILE A 181 16.70 4.49 -15.89
C ILE A 181 18.17 4.68 -15.51
N ARG A 182 18.43 4.84 -14.22
CA ARG A 182 19.78 5.02 -13.67
C ARG A 182 20.00 4.10 -12.48
N ASP A 183 21.19 3.54 -12.39
CA ASP A 183 21.60 2.67 -11.29
C ASP A 183 23.06 2.96 -10.92
N GLN A 184 23.31 3.30 -9.66
CA GLN A 184 24.64 3.68 -9.19
C GLN A 184 25.52 2.45 -9.02
N LEU A 185 26.75 2.49 -9.57
CA LEU A 185 27.71 1.40 -9.41
C LEU A 185 28.11 1.34 -7.93
N PRO A 186 27.94 0.19 -7.26
CA PRO A 186 28.33 0.04 -5.87
C PRO A 186 29.82 0.33 -5.70
N ASN A 187 30.19 0.91 -4.56
CA ASN A 187 31.61 1.08 -4.22
C ASN A 187 32.30 -0.29 -4.23
N ARG A 188 33.54 -0.33 -4.73
CA ARG A 188 34.36 -1.56 -4.84
C ARG A 188 33.84 -2.61 -5.82
N ALA A 189 32.80 -2.30 -6.60
CA ALA A 189 32.40 -3.09 -7.75
C ALA A 189 33.22 -2.73 -9.00
N HIS A 190 33.39 -3.71 -9.89
CA HIS A 190 33.87 -3.50 -11.24
C HIS A 190 32.76 -3.76 -12.24
N TYR A 191 32.43 -2.75 -13.05
CA TYR A 191 31.44 -2.88 -14.10
C TYR A 191 31.92 -3.82 -15.21
N ILE A 192 31.06 -4.72 -15.67
CA ILE A 192 31.33 -5.63 -16.80
C ILE A 192 30.48 -5.27 -18.01
N THR A 193 29.15 -5.29 -17.88
CA THR A 193 28.22 -5.01 -18.99
C THR A 193 26.83 -4.61 -18.50
N GLY A 194 26.01 -4.08 -19.40
CA GLY A 194 24.63 -3.67 -19.16
C GLY A 194 24.46 -2.16 -19.00
N GLY A 195 23.73 -1.56 -19.94
CA GLY A 195 23.53 -0.12 -19.98
C GLY A 195 24.77 0.64 -20.46
N THR A 196 24.66 1.97 -20.49
CA THR A 196 25.78 2.87 -20.76
C THR A 196 26.29 3.41 -19.42
N LEU A 197 27.54 3.10 -19.07
CA LEU A 197 28.15 3.58 -17.84
C LEU A 197 28.73 4.99 -18.06
N VAL A 198 28.25 5.97 -17.29
CA VAL A 198 28.75 7.36 -17.30
C VAL A 198 28.95 7.79 -15.85
N ASP A 199 30.17 8.22 -15.51
CA ASP A 199 30.53 8.70 -14.16
C ASP A 199 30.11 7.76 -13.02
N GLY A 200 30.23 6.44 -13.24
CA GLY A 200 29.85 5.42 -12.27
C GLY A 200 28.36 5.13 -12.17
N VAL A 201 27.53 5.64 -13.09
CA VAL A 201 26.08 5.38 -13.16
C VAL A 201 25.77 4.64 -14.45
N ALA A 202 25.15 3.45 -14.34
CA ALA A 202 24.64 2.76 -15.52
C ALA A 202 23.30 3.36 -15.95
N GLN A 203 23.15 3.62 -17.25
CA GLN A 203 22.01 4.32 -17.83
C GLN A 203 21.34 3.52 -18.94
N TRP A 204 20.01 3.57 -18.99
CA TRP A 204 19.19 3.03 -20.07
C TRP A 204 18.12 4.03 -20.48
N THR A 205 17.79 4.06 -21.77
CA THR A 205 16.67 4.84 -22.29
C THR A 205 15.65 3.92 -22.93
N ILE A 206 14.38 4.04 -22.53
CA ILE A 206 13.25 3.29 -23.09
C ILE A 206 12.26 4.31 -23.65
N ALA A 207 11.93 4.19 -24.94
CA ALA A 207 11.09 5.17 -25.62
C ALA A 207 9.68 5.24 -25.03
N THR A 208 9.06 4.10 -24.76
CA THR A 208 7.69 4.02 -24.26
C THR A 208 7.49 2.81 -23.36
N LEU A 209 6.60 2.93 -22.37
CA LEU A 209 6.10 1.83 -21.55
C LEU A 209 4.57 1.93 -21.44
N PRO A 210 3.80 1.15 -22.23
CA PRO A 210 2.33 1.14 -22.19
C PRO A 210 1.72 0.78 -20.83
N PRO A 211 0.43 1.08 -20.59
CA PRO A 211 -0.31 0.66 -19.40
C PRO A 211 -0.24 -0.85 -19.18
N GLY A 212 0.10 -1.28 -17.96
CA GLY A 212 0.22 -2.69 -17.56
C GLY A 212 1.53 -3.36 -17.95
N ASP A 213 2.34 -2.75 -18.82
CA ASP A 213 3.59 -3.36 -19.30
C ASP A 213 4.70 -3.30 -18.25
N VAL A 214 5.61 -4.26 -18.37
CA VAL A 214 6.78 -4.44 -17.52
C VAL A 214 8.02 -4.54 -18.40
N ILE A 215 9.05 -3.77 -18.07
CA ILE A 215 10.37 -3.92 -18.68
C ILE A 215 11.40 -4.28 -17.62
N LYS A 216 12.46 -4.97 -18.06
CA LYS A 216 13.60 -5.34 -17.22
C LYS A 216 14.88 -4.89 -17.88
N VAL A 217 15.71 -4.16 -17.15
CA VAL A 217 17.08 -3.83 -17.55
C VAL A 217 18.05 -4.53 -16.61
N VAL A 218 19.18 -4.97 -17.15
CA VAL A 218 20.17 -5.77 -16.43
C VAL A 218 21.56 -5.20 -16.60
N TRP A 219 22.37 -5.36 -15.57
CA TRP A 219 23.81 -5.16 -15.63
C TRP A 219 24.55 -6.18 -14.79
N VAL A 220 25.78 -6.44 -15.20
CA VAL A 220 26.69 -7.42 -14.64
C VAL A 220 27.91 -6.69 -14.11
N ILE A 221 28.29 -7.02 -12.89
CA ILE A 221 29.47 -6.50 -12.21
C ILE A 221 30.28 -7.67 -11.62
N THR A 222 31.49 -7.40 -11.16
CA THR A 222 32.25 -8.28 -10.26
C THR A 222 32.65 -7.52 -9.00
N ALA A 223 32.99 -8.26 -7.94
CA ALA A 223 33.42 -7.69 -6.67
C ALA A 223 34.40 -8.64 -5.96
N THR A 224 35.32 -8.05 -5.19
CA THR A 224 36.28 -8.80 -4.37
C THR A 224 35.89 -8.87 -2.90
N GLU A 225 34.89 -8.10 -2.49
CA GLU A 225 34.39 -7.99 -1.12
C GLU A 225 32.87 -7.85 -1.17
N THR A 226 32.20 -8.16 -0.04
CA THR A 226 30.77 -7.89 0.12
C THR A 226 30.45 -6.44 -0.23
N LEU A 227 29.44 -6.26 -1.07
CA LEU A 227 28.99 -4.94 -1.49
C LEU A 227 27.51 -4.76 -1.24
N THR A 228 27.11 -3.49 -1.18
CA THR A 228 25.72 -3.08 -1.09
C THR A 228 25.41 -2.21 -2.29
N SER A 229 24.47 -2.64 -3.11
CA SER A 229 23.93 -1.84 -4.19
C SER A 229 22.66 -1.13 -3.74
N ALA A 230 22.66 0.18 -3.84
CA ALA A 230 21.55 1.06 -3.55
C ALA A 230 21.49 2.13 -4.66
N ASP A 231 20.57 3.07 -4.53
CA ASP A 231 20.46 4.25 -5.40
C ASP A 231 20.19 3.92 -6.87
N TYR A 232 18.93 3.62 -7.14
CA TYR A 232 18.41 3.42 -8.48
C TYR A 232 17.19 4.29 -8.72
N SER A 233 16.99 4.72 -9.97
CA SER A 233 15.91 5.64 -10.32
C SER A 233 15.40 5.43 -11.73
N VAL A 234 14.18 5.91 -11.96
CA VAL A 234 13.60 6.09 -13.30
C VAL A 234 12.95 7.47 -13.38
N THR A 235 13.24 8.19 -14.46
CA THR A 235 12.49 9.39 -14.85
C THR A 235 11.75 9.15 -16.15
N ALA A 236 10.68 9.90 -16.39
CA ALA A 236 9.95 9.90 -17.65
C ALA A 236 9.35 11.30 -17.91
N ASP A 237 8.77 11.50 -19.09
CA ASP A 237 8.05 12.74 -19.39
C ASP A 237 6.92 13.01 -18.39
N GLY A 238 6.47 14.26 -18.33
CA GLY A 238 5.46 14.68 -17.35
C GLY A 238 6.01 14.84 -15.93
N ASN A 239 7.32 15.08 -15.80
CA ASN A 239 8.04 15.24 -14.52
C ASN A 239 7.91 14.02 -13.59
N LEU A 240 7.76 12.82 -14.16
CA LEU A 240 7.79 11.58 -13.39
C LEU A 240 9.23 11.31 -12.95
N HIS A 241 9.43 11.18 -11.65
CA HIS A 241 10.72 10.86 -11.06
C HIS A 241 10.53 9.92 -9.87
N LEU A 242 11.14 8.74 -9.93
CA LEU A 242 11.16 7.77 -8.86
C LEU A 242 12.61 7.45 -8.54
N GLN A 243 13.01 7.69 -7.29
CA GLN A 243 14.32 7.30 -6.78
C GLN A 243 14.13 6.37 -5.58
N ARG A 244 14.94 5.32 -5.52
CA ARG A 244 14.94 4.32 -4.47
C ARG A 244 16.36 4.17 -3.93
N THR A 245 16.43 4.01 -2.61
CA THR A 245 17.68 3.82 -1.87
C THR A 245 17.67 2.49 -1.10
N GLU A 246 16.73 1.60 -1.44
CA GLU A 246 16.61 0.26 -0.86
C GLU A 246 17.87 -0.55 -1.17
N ALA A 247 18.54 -1.00 -0.12
CA ALA A 247 19.83 -1.65 -0.20
C ALA A 247 19.71 -3.15 -0.54
N ILE A 248 20.51 -3.60 -1.50
CA ILE A 248 20.68 -5.00 -1.85
C ILE A 248 22.12 -5.40 -1.55
N THR A 249 22.31 -6.16 -0.50
CA THR A 249 23.62 -6.65 -0.07
C THR A 249 23.92 -8.00 -0.72
N THR A 250 25.06 -8.08 -1.42
CA THR A 250 25.56 -9.32 -2.00
C THR A 250 26.85 -9.71 -1.29
N TRP A 251 26.82 -10.86 -0.63
CA TRP A 251 27.94 -11.40 0.13
C TRP A 251 28.92 -12.08 -0.82
N VAL A 252 30.16 -11.60 -0.86
CA VAL A 252 31.22 -12.23 -1.68
C VAL A 252 31.97 -13.19 -0.78
N ILE A 253 31.84 -14.48 -1.08
CA ILE A 253 32.41 -15.57 -0.29
C ILE A 253 33.76 -15.93 -0.91
N GLY A 254 34.82 -15.86 -0.11
CA GLY A 254 36.16 -16.28 -0.50
C GLY A 254 36.32 -17.80 -0.43
N ASN A 255 37.52 -18.26 -0.79
CA ASN A 255 37.93 -19.62 -0.45
C ASN A 255 38.45 -19.62 1.00
N PRO A 256 37.98 -20.52 1.87
CA PRO A 256 38.51 -20.60 3.23
C PRO A 256 39.99 -21.01 3.18
N VAL A 257 40.84 -20.25 3.86
CA VAL A 257 42.26 -20.59 4.03
C VAL A 257 42.43 -21.26 5.39
N LEU A 258 43.02 -22.46 5.39
CA LEU A 258 43.39 -23.17 6.61
C LEU A 258 44.86 -22.85 6.95
N ALA A 259 45.08 -22.22 8.11
CA ALA A 259 46.42 -21.97 8.62
C ALA A 259 46.70 -22.84 9.86
N LEU A 260 47.84 -23.53 9.85
CA LEU A 260 48.39 -24.18 11.04
C LEU A 260 49.20 -23.13 11.83
N LEU A 261 48.72 -22.76 13.01
CA LEU A 261 49.50 -21.90 13.91
C LEU A 261 50.49 -22.78 14.69
N THR A 262 51.77 -22.67 14.36
CA THR A 262 52.81 -23.26 15.21
C THR A 262 52.95 -22.44 16.49
N PRO A 263 52.99 -23.05 17.69
CA PRO A 263 53.29 -22.29 18.90
C PRO A 263 54.68 -21.66 18.78
N ILE A 264 54.75 -20.37 19.14
CA ILE A 264 55.95 -19.54 19.09
C ILE A 264 57.06 -20.16 19.95
N ASN A 265 58.24 -20.41 19.35
CA ASN A 265 59.53 -20.68 20.01
C ASN A 265 59.55 -21.71 21.17
N GLY A 266 59.22 -22.97 20.91
CA GLY A 266 59.50 -24.05 21.86
C GLY A 266 59.77 -25.38 21.16
N VAL A 267 60.87 -26.04 21.50
CA VAL A 267 61.16 -27.43 21.13
C VAL A 267 59.98 -28.32 21.56
N ILE A 268 59.43 -29.12 20.65
CA ILE A 268 58.43 -30.14 20.96
C ILE A 268 59.16 -31.30 21.65
N LEU A 269 58.93 -31.50 22.95
CA LEU A 269 59.46 -32.65 23.69
C LEU A 269 58.61 -33.90 23.38
N GLU A 270 59.25 -35.04 23.14
CA GLU A 270 58.62 -36.34 22.76
C GLU A 270 57.52 -36.85 23.72
N THR A 271 57.41 -36.28 24.92
CA THR A 271 56.46 -36.68 25.96
C THR A 271 55.29 -35.72 26.15
N ALA A 272 55.21 -34.62 25.39
CA ALA A 272 54.11 -33.67 25.47
C ALA A 272 52.98 -34.04 24.50
N ARG A 273 51.72 -33.78 24.88
CA ARG A 273 50.57 -33.75 23.96
C ARG A 273 50.50 -32.34 23.34
N PRO A 274 51.05 -32.08 22.15
CA PRO A 274 50.93 -30.76 21.55
C PRO A 274 49.47 -30.49 21.19
N THR A 275 48.95 -29.36 21.66
CA THR A 275 47.68 -28.80 21.19
C THR A 275 47.96 -27.85 20.03
N PHE A 276 47.31 -28.10 18.89
CA PHE A 276 47.38 -27.21 17.73
C PHE A 276 46.11 -26.37 17.67
N GLN A 277 46.27 -25.08 17.40
CA GLN A 277 45.15 -24.19 17.09
C GLN A 277 45.12 -23.97 15.58
N TRP A 278 43.93 -24.18 15.00
CA TRP A 278 43.66 -23.91 13.59
C TRP A 278 42.77 -22.69 13.51
N GLN A 279 43.09 -21.78 12.59
CA GLN A 279 42.22 -20.65 12.26
C GLN A 279 41.72 -20.84 10.84
N VAL A 280 40.40 -20.82 10.66
CA VAL A 280 39.76 -20.74 9.34
C VAL A 280 39.36 -19.28 9.13
N THR A 281 39.89 -18.67 8.08
CA THR A 281 39.51 -17.30 7.70
C THR A 281 38.85 -17.35 6.33
N ASP A 282 37.66 -16.76 6.22
CA ASP A 282 36.99 -16.52 4.96
C ASP A 282 36.85 -15.00 4.77
N SER A 283 37.53 -14.46 3.77
CA SER A 283 37.35 -13.07 3.28
C SER A 283 37.30 -11.99 4.38
N GLY A 284 38.11 -12.15 5.44
CA GLY A 284 38.22 -11.20 6.55
C GLY A 284 37.25 -11.44 7.72
N TRP A 285 36.37 -12.43 7.63
CA TRP A 285 35.55 -12.92 8.74
C TRP A 285 36.20 -14.16 9.35
N THR A 286 36.38 -14.15 10.68
CA THR A 286 36.70 -15.35 11.45
C THR A 286 35.40 -16.11 11.65
N ILE A 287 35.27 -17.28 11.03
CA ILE A 287 34.17 -18.20 11.36
C ILE A 287 34.57 -18.92 12.67
N ASP A 288 33.58 -19.16 13.52
CA ASP A 288 33.69 -19.71 14.88
C ASP A 288 34.85 -20.70 15.12
N TYR A 289 35.46 -20.61 16.30
CA TYR A 289 36.55 -21.48 16.74
C TYR A 289 36.08 -22.95 16.79
N TYR A 290 36.51 -23.76 15.83
CA TYR A 290 36.39 -25.21 15.94
C TYR A 290 37.53 -25.74 16.84
N ARG A 291 37.17 -26.26 18.02
CA ARG A 291 38.09 -26.98 18.92
C ARG A 291 38.14 -28.44 18.50
N PHE A 292 39.29 -28.89 18.00
CA PHE A 292 39.57 -30.31 17.74
C PHE A 292 40.47 -30.84 18.86
N GLU A 293 40.08 -31.96 19.50
CA GLU A 293 40.92 -32.70 20.43
C GLU A 293 41.59 -33.85 19.69
N VAL A 294 42.92 -33.94 19.78
CA VAL A 294 43.71 -35.02 19.18
C VAL A 294 44.01 -36.05 20.26
N GLU A 295 43.46 -37.25 20.15
CA GLU A 295 43.95 -38.41 20.90
C GLU A 295 45.08 -39.05 20.10
N SER A 296 46.30 -38.98 20.65
CA SER A 296 47.45 -39.69 20.09
C SER A 296 47.44 -41.14 20.58
N ASP A 297 47.26 -42.10 19.67
CA ASP A 297 47.83 -43.43 19.85
C ASP A 297 48.91 -43.65 18.78
N VAL A 298 49.98 -44.30 19.20
CA VAL A 298 51.30 -44.39 18.57
C VAL A 298 51.23 -44.85 17.10
N SER A 299 51.25 -43.88 16.17
CA SER A 299 51.71 -43.95 14.76
C SER A 299 51.31 -42.65 14.07
N ALA A 300 52.25 -41.74 13.79
CA ALA A 300 51.96 -40.43 13.21
C ALA A 300 51.53 -40.54 11.72
N GLN A 301 50.27 -40.89 11.47
CA GLN A 301 49.57 -40.51 10.25
C GLN A 301 48.34 -39.69 10.65
N MET A 302 48.32 -38.43 10.26
CA MET A 302 47.17 -37.55 10.46
C MET A 302 46.20 -37.76 9.29
N LEU A 303 45.19 -38.60 9.47
CA LEU A 303 44.10 -38.73 8.50
C LEU A 303 43.08 -37.62 8.75
N ILE A 304 43.12 -36.57 7.93
CA ILE A 304 42.07 -35.55 7.91
C ILE A 304 41.02 -35.97 6.88
N THR A 305 39.90 -36.52 7.32
CA THR A 305 38.76 -36.80 6.44
C THR A 305 37.85 -35.58 6.37
N MET A 306 37.92 -34.81 5.28
CA MET A 306 36.91 -33.79 5.00
C MET A 306 35.68 -34.47 4.38
N THR A 307 34.64 -34.70 5.17
CA THR A 307 33.31 -34.96 4.62
C THR A 307 32.67 -33.63 4.25
N GLN A 308 32.64 -33.32 2.96
CA GLN A 308 31.75 -32.28 2.44
C GLN A 308 30.31 -32.78 2.59
N THR A 309 29.62 -32.38 3.65
CA THR A 309 28.16 -32.45 3.66
C THR A 309 27.69 -31.44 2.63
N SER A 310 27.20 -31.92 1.50
CA SER A 310 26.46 -31.11 0.55
C SER A 310 25.28 -30.48 1.29
N TYR A 311 25.39 -29.20 1.62
CA TYR A 311 24.27 -28.43 2.14
C TYR A 311 23.31 -28.18 0.98
N THR A 312 22.23 -28.97 0.92
CA THR A 312 21.06 -28.61 0.14
C THR A 312 20.27 -27.58 0.94
N PRO A 313 20.08 -26.34 0.43
CA PRO A 313 19.30 -25.35 1.15
C PRO A 313 17.86 -25.85 1.29
N SER A 314 17.33 -25.90 2.52
CA SER A 314 15.89 -26.02 2.72
C SER A 314 15.25 -24.69 2.34
N VAL A 315 14.43 -24.72 1.30
CA VAL A 315 13.52 -23.61 1.01
C VAL A 315 12.38 -23.72 2.03
N ASP A 316 12.46 -22.95 3.12
CA ASP A 316 11.29 -22.68 3.95
C ASP A 316 10.41 -21.70 3.19
N TRP A 317 9.36 -22.22 2.56
CA TRP A 317 8.20 -21.43 2.18
C TRP A 317 7.43 -21.11 3.45
N ASP A 318 7.74 -19.98 4.09
CA ASP A 318 6.82 -19.42 5.08
C ASP A 318 5.76 -18.60 4.32
N ASP A 319 4.68 -19.28 3.95
CA ASP A 319 3.44 -18.67 3.45
C ASP A 319 2.70 -18.07 4.65
N GLY A 320 3.18 -16.91 5.08
CA GLY A 320 2.61 -16.13 6.18
C GLY A 320 1.35 -15.37 5.76
N ALA A 321 0.27 -16.09 5.48
CA ALA A 321 -1.08 -15.54 5.46
C ALA A 321 -1.56 -15.28 6.90
N ARG A 322 -1.72 -14.01 7.26
CA ARG A 322 -2.81 -13.45 8.09
C ARG A 322 -2.79 -11.93 8.11
#